data_AF-A0A3M2E6E2-F1
#
_entry.id   AF-A0A3M2E6E2-F1
#
_cell.length_a   1.000
_cell.length_b   1.000
_cell.length_c   1.000
_cell.angle_alpha   90.00
_cell.angle_beta   90.00
_cell.angle_gamma   90.00
#
_symmetry.space_group_name_H-M   'P 1'
#
loop_
_entity.id
_entity.type
_entity.pdbx_description
1 polymer ?
#
loop_
_entity_poly.entity_id
_entity_poly.type
_entity_poly.pdbx_seq_one_letter_code
_entity_poly.pdbx_strand_id
1 'polypeptide(L)'
;MVKMVGFARCLRGASGAWRRARGFARDEGGSLLIFALVIFTLMLVASGMAIDFMRFENTRTRLQATIDRSILAAAAIEQPLVPEDVVRDYFAKSGLKGYDLQVLTDEGLNYRTVTAGATTTQSNYFLKLIGIDTLSVPAVGQADERVNEVEISLVLDVSGSMGWNNKLRNLKTAAKQFIDVVLTADNEDKVSVSIVPFSTQVTAGSKILSHYNVSKEHLASHCVDFSSTDFSTTAIPVTKSLQRTAHFDPFTYSALPISAPVCPTDASREILAFSQDAVALKKKIDSFSAYGNTSIDIGMKWGAALLDPSAQPVVSALVASGDVDPSFDGRPLAFTDPDVLKVAVVMTDGAHTTQYMMNKGYYGGQSDVWFDSASKRFSIWSASKKMYWVPDRLYSLHGSWSSKPYGKNPYQMSYPELWSKVSVPYHA
;
A
#
# COMPACT_ATOMS: atom_id res chain seq x y z
N MET A 1 -9.25 137.84 0.27
CA MET A 1 -8.51 137.16 1.34
C MET A 1 -9.37 136.00 1.84
N VAL A 2 -9.06 134.77 1.40
CA VAL A 2 -9.23 133.41 2.00
C VAL A 2 -10.50 133.07 2.83
N LYS A 3 -11.32 132.06 2.41
CA LYS A 3 -11.53 130.72 3.07
C LYS A 3 -12.75 129.91 2.57
N MET A 4 -12.57 128.57 2.65
CA MET A 4 -13.50 127.45 2.92
C MET A 4 -14.36 126.79 1.82
N VAL A 5 -13.99 125.53 1.54
CA VAL A 5 -14.72 124.46 0.86
C VAL A 5 -15.62 123.74 1.89
N GLY A 6 -16.87 123.43 1.53
CA GLY A 6 -17.88 122.80 2.39
C GLY A 6 -18.52 121.55 1.76
N PHE A 7 -18.61 120.50 2.58
CA PHE A 7 -19.00 119.12 2.32
C PHE A 7 -20.53 118.93 2.30
N ALA A 8 -21.12 118.37 1.25
CA ALA A 8 -22.48 117.77 1.31
C ALA A 8 -22.78 116.89 0.08
N ARG A 9 -22.49 115.58 0.15
CA ARG A 9 -23.21 114.53 -0.61
C ARG A 9 -22.81 113.14 -0.10
N CYS A 10 -23.52 112.66 0.92
CA CYS A 10 -23.58 111.25 1.29
C CYS A 10 -25.05 110.95 1.63
N LEU A 11 -25.55 109.74 1.31
CA LEU A 11 -26.92 109.21 1.53
C LEU A 11 -27.83 109.02 0.29
N ARG A 12 -27.37 108.30 -0.76
CA ARG A 12 -28.28 107.57 -1.68
C ARG A 12 -27.83 106.15 -2.08
N GLY A 13 -26.82 105.55 -1.42
CA GLY A 13 -26.29 104.23 -1.81
C GLY A 13 -26.69 103.03 -0.94
N ALA A 14 -27.12 103.24 0.32
CA ALA A 14 -27.17 102.16 1.31
C ALA A 14 -28.45 101.30 1.31
N SER A 15 -29.57 101.79 0.78
CA SER A 15 -30.86 101.07 0.83
C SER A 15 -31.06 100.01 -0.26
N GLY A 16 -30.24 100.04 -1.33
CA GLY A 16 -30.26 99.04 -2.41
C GLY A 16 -29.44 97.79 -2.08
N ALA A 17 -28.33 97.95 -1.34
CA ALA A 17 -27.43 96.84 -1.00
C ALA A 17 -28.07 95.85 -0.01
N TRP A 18 -28.80 96.36 0.99
CA TRP A 18 -29.45 95.52 2.00
C TRP A 18 -30.66 94.75 1.47
N ARG A 19 -31.43 95.31 0.51
CA ARG A 19 -32.52 94.59 -0.16
C ARG A 19 -32.00 93.51 -1.11
N ARG A 20 -30.88 93.75 -1.80
CA ARG A 20 -30.25 92.75 -2.67
C ARG A 20 -29.60 91.61 -1.87
N ALA A 21 -28.98 91.89 -0.73
CA ALA A 21 -28.39 90.85 0.14
C ALA A 21 -29.45 89.94 0.79
N ARG A 22 -30.61 90.50 1.21
CA ARG A 22 -31.74 89.69 1.70
C ARG A 22 -32.48 88.92 0.61
N GLY A 23 -32.44 89.41 -0.64
CA GLY A 23 -32.92 88.68 -1.81
C GLY A 23 -32.03 87.47 -2.12
N PHE A 24 -30.71 87.66 -2.11
CA PHE A 24 -29.74 86.60 -2.38
C PHE A 24 -29.71 85.49 -1.32
N ALA A 25 -29.90 85.84 -0.04
CA ALA A 25 -29.98 84.86 1.05
C ALA A 25 -31.29 84.05 1.08
N ARG A 26 -32.32 84.48 0.32
CA ARG A 26 -33.60 83.79 0.14
C ARG A 26 -33.76 83.21 -1.27
N ASP A 27 -32.73 83.32 -2.10
CA ASP A 27 -32.78 82.85 -3.48
C ASP A 27 -32.46 81.35 -3.52
N GLU A 28 -33.53 80.54 -3.56
CA GLU A 28 -33.43 79.07 -3.60
C GLU A 28 -33.06 78.54 -5.00
N GLY A 29 -32.94 79.41 -6.01
CA GLY A 29 -32.67 79.05 -7.40
C GLY A 29 -31.36 78.31 -7.66
N GLY A 30 -30.40 78.37 -6.73
CA GLY A 30 -29.12 77.63 -6.80
C GLY A 30 -29.04 76.37 -5.93
N SER A 31 -30.03 76.11 -5.06
CA SER A 31 -30.00 74.98 -4.11
C SER A 31 -30.04 73.61 -4.81
N LEU A 32 -30.83 73.50 -5.87
CA LEU A 32 -30.91 72.30 -6.71
C LEU A 32 -29.61 72.02 -7.47
N LEU A 33 -28.84 73.05 -7.83
CA LEU A 33 -27.53 72.90 -8.49
C LEU A 33 -26.49 72.32 -7.54
N ILE A 34 -26.43 72.83 -6.30
CA ILE A 34 -25.53 72.30 -5.27
C ILE A 34 -25.92 70.86 -4.92
N PHE A 35 -27.21 70.58 -4.75
CA PHE A 35 -27.72 69.23 -4.48
C PHE A 35 -27.42 68.25 -5.62
N ALA A 36 -27.63 68.66 -6.88
CA ALA A 36 -27.30 67.86 -8.06
C ALA A 36 -25.79 67.60 -8.18
N LEU A 37 -24.95 68.59 -7.89
CA LEU A 37 -23.49 68.43 -7.85
C LEU A 37 -23.06 67.43 -6.79
N VAL A 38 -23.62 67.50 -5.59
CA VAL A 38 -23.33 66.54 -4.50
C VAL A 38 -23.74 65.13 -4.90
N ILE A 39 -24.95 64.93 -5.45
CA ILE A 39 -25.38 63.62 -5.94
C ILE A 39 -24.47 63.12 -7.07
N PHE A 40 -24.11 63.98 -8.01
CA PHE A 40 -23.21 63.62 -9.10
C PHE A 40 -21.83 63.19 -8.58
N THR A 41 -21.26 63.91 -7.60
CA THR A 41 -20.01 63.52 -6.94
C THR A 41 -20.16 62.18 -6.22
N LEU A 42 -21.26 61.96 -5.50
CA LEU A 42 -21.53 60.68 -4.83
C LEU A 42 -21.65 59.52 -5.81
N MET A 43 -22.30 59.72 -6.97
CA MET A 43 -22.38 58.71 -8.03
C MET A 43 -21.01 58.37 -8.63
N LEU A 44 -20.15 59.37 -8.84
CA LEU A 44 -18.79 59.16 -9.33
C LEU A 44 -17.93 58.39 -8.31
N VAL A 45 -18.04 58.72 -7.02
CA VAL A 45 -17.35 57.99 -5.95
C VAL A 45 -17.86 56.55 -5.88
N ALA A 46 -19.18 56.33 -5.85
CA ALA A 46 -19.75 54.98 -5.80
C ALA A 46 -19.36 54.12 -7.02
N SER A 47 -19.37 54.71 -8.22
CA SER A 47 -18.94 54.02 -9.44
C SER A 47 -17.44 53.73 -9.43
N GLY A 48 -16.63 54.68 -8.95
CA GLY A 48 -15.19 54.50 -8.80
C GLY A 48 -14.84 53.39 -7.80
N MET A 49 -15.56 53.34 -6.67
CA MET A 49 -15.43 52.26 -5.70
C MET A 49 -15.75 50.90 -6.32
N ALA A 50 -16.81 50.79 -7.12
CA ALA A 50 -17.16 49.56 -7.80
C ALA A 50 -16.04 49.07 -8.75
N ILE A 51 -15.38 49.99 -9.46
CA ILE A 51 -14.23 49.67 -10.32
C ILE A 51 -13.04 49.17 -9.49
N ASP A 52 -12.70 49.85 -8.39
CA ASP A 52 -11.59 49.43 -7.52
C ASP A 52 -11.86 48.06 -6.88
N PHE A 53 -13.08 47.80 -6.39
CA PHE A 53 -13.46 46.49 -5.87
C PHE A 53 -13.41 45.40 -6.94
N MET A 54 -13.86 45.68 -8.17
CA MET A 54 -13.79 44.72 -9.26
C MET A 54 -12.33 44.39 -9.61
N ARG A 55 -11.43 45.38 -9.59
CA ARG A 55 -9.99 45.14 -9.78
C ARG A 55 -9.39 44.31 -8.65
N PHE A 56 -9.79 44.59 -7.41
CA PHE A 56 -9.35 43.85 -6.23
C PHE A 56 -9.77 42.38 -6.32
N GLU A 57 -11.05 42.11 -6.57
CA GLU A 57 -11.56 40.75 -6.67
C GLU A 57 -10.99 40.01 -7.90
N ASN A 58 -10.78 40.69 -9.03
CA ASN A 58 -10.10 40.08 -10.18
C ASN A 58 -8.65 39.68 -9.86
N THR A 59 -7.92 40.49 -9.10
CA THR A 59 -6.56 40.15 -8.68
C THR A 59 -6.57 39.02 -7.66
N ARG A 60 -7.47 39.06 -6.67
CA ARG A 60 -7.62 38.02 -5.65
C ARG A 60 -7.95 36.67 -6.25
N THR A 61 -8.93 36.60 -7.14
CA THR A 61 -9.34 35.36 -7.82
C THR A 61 -8.23 34.80 -8.70
N ARG A 62 -7.52 35.65 -9.45
CA ARG A 62 -6.36 35.22 -10.25
C ARG A 62 -5.24 34.67 -9.37
N LEU A 63 -4.93 35.35 -8.25
CA LEU A 63 -3.88 34.93 -7.33
C LEU A 63 -4.22 33.59 -6.66
N GLN A 64 -5.46 33.43 -6.18
CA GLN A 64 -5.94 32.19 -5.58
C GLN A 64 -5.91 31.04 -6.60
N ALA A 65 -6.40 31.26 -7.82
CA ALA A 65 -6.40 30.23 -8.86
C ALA A 65 -4.98 29.79 -9.25
N THR A 66 -3.99 30.69 -9.23
CA THR A 66 -2.59 30.32 -9.44
C THR A 66 -2.04 29.52 -8.25
N ILE A 67 -2.34 29.92 -7.01
CA ILE A 67 -1.95 29.15 -5.81
C ILE A 67 -2.49 27.74 -5.92
N ASP A 68 -3.81 27.56 -6.09
CA ASP A 68 -4.46 26.25 -6.06
C ASP A 68 -3.87 25.28 -7.11
N ARG A 69 -3.61 25.78 -8.33
CA ARG A 69 -2.96 24.98 -9.38
C ARG A 69 -1.52 24.63 -9.05
N SER A 70 -0.77 25.58 -8.50
CA SER A 70 0.64 25.41 -8.18
C SER A 70 0.86 24.44 -7.03
N ILE A 71 0.07 24.53 -5.95
CA ILE A 71 0.19 23.65 -4.78
C ILE A 71 -0.30 22.24 -5.11
N LEU A 72 -1.34 22.09 -5.93
CA LEU A 72 -1.81 20.77 -6.36
C LEU A 72 -0.74 20.07 -7.21
N ALA A 73 -0.10 20.79 -8.13
CA ALA A 73 0.97 20.24 -8.95
C ALA A 73 2.26 19.97 -8.15
N ALA A 74 2.51 20.74 -7.10
CA ALA A 74 3.67 20.59 -6.22
C ALA A 74 3.47 19.50 -5.16
N ALA A 75 2.23 19.28 -4.69
CA ALA A 75 1.89 18.22 -3.73
C ALA A 75 1.87 16.83 -4.35
N ALA A 76 1.81 16.74 -5.69
CA ALA A 76 1.88 15.48 -6.42
C ALA A 76 3.11 14.63 -6.01
N ILE A 77 2.93 13.41 -5.49
CA ILE A 77 4.02 12.51 -5.05
C ILE A 77 4.92 12.13 -6.24
N GLU A 78 4.34 11.98 -7.44
CA GLU A 78 5.08 11.66 -8.67
C GLU A 78 5.94 12.83 -9.19
N GLN A 79 5.80 14.05 -8.63
CA GLN A 79 6.56 15.22 -9.05
C GLN A 79 8.05 15.08 -8.65
N PRO A 80 9.00 15.05 -9.61
CA PRO A 80 10.43 14.87 -9.31
C PRO A 80 11.15 16.17 -8.91
N LEU A 81 10.54 17.34 -9.15
CA LEU A 81 11.13 18.64 -8.83
C LEU A 81 10.85 19.04 -7.37
N VAL A 82 11.70 19.90 -6.82
CA VAL A 82 11.52 20.47 -5.48
C VAL A 82 10.21 21.27 -5.44
N PRO A 83 9.31 21.04 -4.45
CA PRO A 83 7.99 21.70 -4.42
C PRO A 83 8.04 23.23 -4.46
N GLU A 84 9.01 23.84 -3.81
CA GLU A 84 9.21 25.30 -3.86
C GLU A 84 9.49 25.80 -5.29
N ASP A 85 10.34 25.10 -6.04
CA ASP A 85 10.68 25.46 -7.42
C ASP A 85 9.46 25.33 -8.34
N VAL A 86 8.63 24.31 -8.13
CA VAL A 86 7.39 24.12 -8.89
C VAL A 86 6.43 25.28 -8.64
N VAL A 87 6.19 25.64 -7.37
CA VAL A 87 5.30 26.77 -7.04
C VAL A 87 5.83 28.08 -7.63
N ARG A 88 7.14 28.35 -7.51
CA ARG A 88 7.77 29.56 -8.07
C ARG A 88 7.69 29.60 -9.60
N ASP A 89 7.85 28.47 -10.28
CA ASP A 89 7.72 28.38 -11.73
C ASP A 89 6.28 28.65 -12.21
N TYR A 90 5.27 28.15 -11.51
CA TYR A 90 3.86 28.46 -11.79
C TYR A 90 3.56 29.96 -11.65
N PHE A 91 4.09 30.62 -10.61
CA PHE A 91 3.96 32.07 -10.43
C PHE A 91 4.68 32.85 -11.53
N ALA A 92 5.88 32.41 -11.91
CA ALA A 92 6.66 33.01 -13.00
C ALA A 92 5.92 32.93 -14.34
N LYS A 93 5.36 31.76 -14.69
CA LYS A 93 4.59 31.53 -15.91
C LYS A 93 3.23 32.24 -15.91
N SER A 94 2.62 32.44 -14.74
CA SER A 94 1.36 33.18 -14.59
C SER A 94 1.52 34.70 -14.65
N GLY A 95 2.76 35.20 -14.78
CA GLY A 95 3.05 36.64 -14.80
C GLY A 95 2.94 37.31 -13.43
N LEU A 96 3.06 36.55 -12.34
CA LEU A 96 2.95 37.02 -10.96
C LEU A 96 4.33 37.12 -10.29
N LYS A 97 5.35 37.53 -11.04
CA LYS A 97 6.70 37.77 -10.50
C LYS A 97 6.70 39.01 -9.60
N GLY A 98 7.31 38.91 -8.42
CA GLY A 98 7.45 40.03 -7.45
C GLY A 98 6.36 40.11 -6.38
N TYR A 99 5.48 39.12 -6.29
CA TYR A 99 4.56 38.94 -5.18
C TYR A 99 5.34 38.34 -3.98
N ASP A 100 4.95 38.70 -2.76
CA ASP A 100 5.56 38.10 -1.57
C ASP A 100 5.04 36.67 -1.44
N LEU A 101 5.86 35.69 -1.82
CA LEU A 101 5.53 34.26 -1.88
C LEU A 101 6.31 33.50 -0.83
N GLN A 102 5.58 32.84 0.06
CA GLN A 102 6.11 31.92 1.06
C GLN A 102 5.60 30.52 0.75
N VAL A 103 6.52 29.55 0.72
CA VAL A 103 6.21 28.13 0.49
C VAL A 103 6.74 27.34 1.68
N LEU A 104 5.88 26.52 2.26
CA LEU A 104 6.22 25.58 3.32
C LEU A 104 5.90 24.18 2.79
N THR A 105 6.88 23.28 2.93
CA THR A 105 6.78 21.89 2.46
C THR A 105 6.99 20.97 3.65
N ASP A 106 6.12 19.99 3.78
CA ASP A 106 6.24 18.86 4.71
C ASP A 106 6.09 17.56 3.90
N GLU A 107 7.11 16.69 3.89
CA GLU A 107 7.12 15.49 3.06
C GLU A 107 7.73 14.26 3.74
N GLY A 108 7.20 13.09 3.39
CA GLY A 108 7.64 11.77 3.86
C GLY A 108 7.56 10.70 2.76
N LEU A 109 7.68 9.43 3.14
CA LEU A 109 7.77 8.30 2.18
C LEU A 109 6.46 8.05 1.41
N ASN A 110 5.33 8.39 2.01
CA ASN A 110 3.98 8.11 1.51
C ASN A 110 3.05 9.34 1.56
N TYR A 111 3.58 10.53 1.82
CA TYR A 111 2.79 11.75 1.80
C TYR A 111 3.61 12.98 1.40
N ARG A 112 2.93 13.99 0.89
CA ARG A 112 3.47 15.31 0.61
C ARG A 112 2.40 16.38 0.84
N THR A 113 2.70 17.32 1.73
CA THR A 113 1.85 18.48 2.02
C THR A 113 2.59 19.76 1.61
N VAL A 114 1.96 20.55 0.75
CA VAL A 114 2.51 21.84 0.28
C VAL A 114 1.55 22.96 0.65
N THR A 115 2.05 23.91 1.43
CA THR A 115 1.33 25.14 1.80
C THR A 115 2.00 26.33 1.13
N ALA A 116 1.22 27.14 0.42
CA ALA A 116 1.71 28.37 -0.18
C ALA A 116 0.85 29.57 0.23
N GLY A 117 1.52 30.66 0.60
CA GLY A 117 0.91 31.96 0.86
C GLY A 117 1.50 33.01 -0.06
N ALA A 118 0.65 33.81 -0.69
CA ALA A 118 1.06 34.95 -1.50
C ALA A 118 0.30 36.22 -1.10
N THR A 119 1.02 37.33 -0.99
CA THR A 119 0.41 38.64 -0.73
C THR A 119 0.85 39.66 -1.77
N THR A 120 -0.06 40.54 -2.16
CA THR A 120 0.24 41.73 -2.97
C THR A 120 -0.52 42.94 -2.49
N THR A 121 -0.07 44.12 -2.89
CA THR A 121 -0.71 45.39 -2.57
C THR A 121 -1.18 46.05 -3.86
N GLN A 122 -2.49 46.19 -4.02
CA GLN A 122 -3.08 46.83 -5.18
C GLN A 122 -3.37 48.31 -4.89
N SER A 123 -2.92 49.19 -5.78
CA SER A 123 -3.24 50.62 -5.71
C SER A 123 -4.63 50.91 -6.27
N ASN A 124 -5.39 51.69 -5.49
CA ASN A 124 -6.73 52.11 -5.84
C ASN A 124 -6.73 53.36 -6.72
N TYR A 125 -7.67 53.45 -7.66
CA TYR A 125 -7.82 54.61 -8.52
C TYR A 125 -8.75 55.68 -7.93
N PHE A 126 -9.83 55.27 -7.27
CA PHE A 126 -10.90 56.13 -6.78
C PHE A 126 -11.02 56.11 -5.26
N LEU A 127 -10.81 54.97 -4.60
CA LEU A 127 -10.81 54.87 -3.13
C LEU A 127 -9.73 55.76 -2.48
N LYS A 128 -8.68 56.13 -3.22
CA LYS A 128 -7.71 57.14 -2.79
C LYS A 128 -8.33 58.50 -2.51
N LEU A 129 -9.44 58.85 -3.17
CA LEU A 129 -10.16 60.12 -2.96
C LEU A 129 -10.82 60.20 -1.57
N ILE A 130 -11.04 59.06 -0.93
CA ILE A 130 -11.55 58.95 0.43
C ILE A 130 -10.48 58.48 1.43
N GLY A 131 -9.19 58.53 1.04
CA GLY A 131 -8.05 58.25 1.90
C GLY A 131 -7.58 56.79 1.94
N ILE A 132 -8.07 55.91 1.06
CA ILE A 132 -7.64 54.51 0.98
C ILE A 132 -6.81 54.30 -0.31
N ASP A 133 -5.50 54.49 -0.20
CA ASP A 133 -4.61 54.46 -1.36
C ASP A 133 -4.35 53.05 -1.91
N THR A 134 -4.35 52.04 -1.03
CA THR A 134 -4.05 50.66 -1.40
C THR A 134 -4.90 49.65 -0.62
N LEU A 135 -5.04 48.45 -1.19
CA LEU A 135 -5.63 47.28 -0.54
C LEU A 135 -4.67 46.10 -0.64
N SER A 136 -4.52 45.37 0.47
CA SER A 136 -3.73 44.13 0.50
C SER A 136 -4.59 42.96 0.05
N VAL A 137 -4.07 42.17 -0.88
CA VAL A 137 -4.72 40.99 -1.45
C VAL A 137 -3.97 39.74 -0.97
N PRO A 138 -4.43 39.08 0.10
CA PRO A 138 -3.87 37.82 0.54
C PRO A 138 -4.49 36.65 -0.23
N ALA A 139 -3.68 35.63 -0.48
CA ALA A 139 -4.13 34.32 -0.94
C ALA A 139 -3.30 33.25 -0.25
N VAL A 140 -3.97 32.20 0.25
CA VAL A 140 -3.32 31.08 0.94
C VAL A 140 -4.01 29.81 0.46
N GLY A 141 -3.24 28.74 0.28
CA GLY A 141 -3.76 27.43 -0.03
C GLY A 141 -2.83 26.33 0.48
N GLN A 142 -3.41 25.17 0.75
CA GLN A 142 -2.69 23.95 1.10
C GLN A 142 -3.23 22.80 0.26
N ALA A 143 -2.33 21.97 -0.27
CA ALA A 143 -2.66 20.70 -0.89
C ALA A 143 -1.92 19.58 -0.15
N ASP A 144 -2.58 18.44 0.01
CA ASP A 144 -2.06 17.26 0.70
C ASP A 144 -2.37 16.03 -0.17
N GLU A 145 -1.35 15.22 -0.45
CA GLU A 145 -1.50 13.92 -1.09
C GLU A 145 -0.85 12.85 -0.20
N ARG A 146 -1.58 11.75 0.05
CA ARG A 146 -1.15 10.65 0.93
C ARG A 146 -1.52 9.30 0.31
N VAL A 147 -0.62 8.32 0.44
CA VAL A 147 -0.90 6.89 0.25
C VAL A 147 -0.97 6.26 1.63
N ASN A 148 -2.16 5.86 2.06
CA ASN A 148 -2.40 5.54 3.47
C ASN A 148 -2.04 4.10 3.82
N GLU A 149 -2.12 3.14 2.89
CA GLU A 149 -1.93 1.73 3.19
C GLU A 149 -0.97 1.04 2.23
N VAL A 150 -0.01 0.28 2.77
CA VAL A 150 0.94 -0.51 1.97
C VAL A 150 0.85 -1.97 2.37
N GLU A 151 0.69 -2.84 1.37
CA GLU A 151 0.62 -4.29 1.56
C GLU A 151 1.78 -4.94 0.82
N ILE A 152 2.69 -5.56 1.57
CA ILE A 152 3.92 -6.11 1.03
C ILE A 152 3.93 -7.62 1.20
N SER A 153 4.24 -8.34 0.13
CA SER A 153 4.56 -9.77 0.18
C SER A 153 6.04 -9.99 -0.17
N LEU A 154 6.84 -10.38 0.81
CA LEU A 154 8.23 -10.78 0.66
C LEU A 154 8.31 -12.27 0.29
N VAL A 155 8.59 -12.55 -0.97
CA VAL A 155 8.75 -13.91 -1.51
C VAL A 155 10.24 -14.26 -1.51
N LEU A 156 10.67 -15.09 -0.57
CA LEU A 156 12.07 -15.29 -0.24
C LEU A 156 12.54 -16.70 -0.58
N ASP A 157 13.55 -16.80 -1.45
CA ASP A 157 14.14 -18.06 -1.86
C ASP A 157 15.00 -18.66 -0.76
N VAL A 158 14.64 -19.85 -0.33
CA VAL A 158 15.33 -20.65 0.69
C VAL A 158 15.65 -22.05 0.16
N SER A 159 15.78 -22.18 -1.16
CA SER A 159 16.22 -23.40 -1.84
C SER A 159 17.68 -23.75 -1.54
N GLY A 160 18.11 -24.95 -1.93
CA GLY A 160 19.45 -25.46 -1.67
C GLY A 160 20.57 -24.62 -2.32
N SER A 161 20.32 -24.04 -3.50
CA SER A 161 21.29 -23.17 -4.20
C SER A 161 21.65 -21.91 -3.40
N MET A 162 20.72 -21.45 -2.55
CA MET A 162 20.92 -20.30 -1.67
C MET A 162 21.90 -20.58 -0.53
N GLY A 163 22.24 -21.85 -0.26
CA GLY A 163 23.23 -22.23 0.75
C GLY A 163 24.67 -21.92 0.35
N TRP A 164 24.90 -21.53 -0.91
CA TRP A 164 26.23 -21.39 -1.51
C TRP A 164 26.60 -19.90 -1.63
N ASN A 165 27.90 -19.59 -1.65
CA ASN A 165 28.43 -18.24 -1.92
C ASN A 165 27.81 -17.11 -1.05
N ASN A 166 27.44 -17.40 0.21
CA ASN A 166 26.77 -16.47 1.12
C ASN A 166 25.41 -15.93 0.60
N LYS A 167 24.79 -16.53 -0.41
CA LYS A 167 23.55 -16.03 -1.03
C LYS A 167 22.42 -15.85 -0.01
N LEU A 168 22.11 -16.90 0.79
CA LEU A 168 21.09 -16.81 1.83
C LEU A 168 21.45 -15.78 2.90
N ARG A 169 22.73 -15.67 3.28
CA ARG A 169 23.17 -14.64 4.24
C ARG A 169 22.93 -13.23 3.71
N ASN A 170 23.25 -12.99 2.44
CA ASN A 170 23.03 -11.70 1.79
C ASN A 170 21.55 -11.40 1.63
N LEU A 171 20.73 -12.40 1.24
CA LEU A 171 19.27 -12.28 1.20
C LEU A 171 18.72 -11.89 2.56
N LYS A 172 19.13 -12.59 3.63
CA LYS A 172 18.71 -12.26 5.01
C LYS A 172 19.06 -10.82 5.37
N THR A 173 20.28 -10.37 5.07
CA THR A 173 20.70 -8.99 5.33
C THR A 173 19.83 -7.98 4.57
N ALA A 174 19.64 -8.19 3.26
CA ALA A 174 18.85 -7.30 2.41
C ALA A 174 17.38 -7.26 2.82
N ALA A 175 16.76 -8.41 3.11
CA ALA A 175 15.38 -8.49 3.57
C ALA A 175 15.16 -7.79 4.91
N LYS A 176 16.12 -7.90 5.85
CA LYS A 176 16.04 -7.18 7.14
C LYS A 176 16.20 -5.67 6.97
N GLN A 177 17.12 -5.22 6.10
CA GLN A 177 17.27 -3.81 5.75
C GLN A 177 16.01 -3.26 5.06
N PHE A 178 15.39 -4.05 4.19
CA PHE A 178 14.13 -3.68 3.57
C PHE A 178 13.01 -3.50 4.62
N ILE A 179 12.89 -4.41 5.59
CA ILE A 179 11.94 -4.28 6.71
C ILE A 179 12.19 -2.99 7.49
N ASP A 180 13.45 -2.65 7.77
CA ASP A 180 13.82 -1.40 8.45
C ASP A 180 13.43 -0.13 7.69
N VAL A 181 13.40 -0.19 6.36
CA VAL A 181 13.01 0.95 5.52
C VAL A 181 11.49 1.09 5.42
N VAL A 182 10.77 -0.02 5.33
CA VAL A 182 9.31 0.00 5.08
C VAL A 182 8.47 0.07 6.34
N LEU A 183 8.98 -0.38 7.50
CA LEU A 183 8.29 -0.29 8.78
C LEU A 183 8.96 0.76 9.64
N THR A 184 8.29 1.90 9.80
CA THR A 184 8.73 3.03 10.61
C THR A 184 7.69 3.33 11.69
N ALA A 185 8.06 4.11 12.70
CA ALA A 185 7.10 4.48 13.75
C ALA A 185 5.90 5.30 13.21
N ASP A 186 6.07 5.99 12.07
CA ASP A 186 5.04 6.87 11.50
C ASP A 186 4.00 6.13 10.66
N ASN A 187 4.24 4.86 10.35
CA ASN A 187 3.40 4.04 9.49
C ASN A 187 2.90 2.75 10.17
N GLU A 188 2.90 2.75 11.50
CA GLU A 188 2.19 1.77 12.32
C GLU A 188 0.72 1.66 11.86
N ASP A 189 0.20 0.44 11.86
CA ASP A 189 -1.11 -0.02 11.37
C ASP A 189 -1.36 0.17 9.87
N LYS A 190 -0.48 0.88 9.16
CA LYS A 190 -0.65 1.20 7.73
C LYS A 190 0.08 0.23 6.81
N VAL A 191 1.19 -0.34 7.28
CA VAL A 191 2.03 -1.24 6.48
C VAL A 191 1.93 -2.67 7.00
N SER A 192 1.45 -3.58 6.15
CA SER A 192 1.42 -5.01 6.45
C SER A 192 2.43 -5.76 5.61
N VAL A 193 3.29 -6.56 6.25
CA VAL A 193 4.30 -7.38 5.56
C VAL A 193 4.00 -8.87 5.77
N SER A 194 3.87 -9.61 4.68
CA SER A 194 3.83 -11.07 4.67
C SER A 194 5.18 -11.63 4.22
N ILE A 195 5.64 -12.72 4.84
CA ILE A 195 6.86 -13.44 4.45
C ILE A 195 6.48 -14.82 3.92
N VAL A 196 6.83 -15.07 2.66
CA VAL A 196 6.59 -16.32 1.92
C VAL A 196 7.93 -16.97 1.58
N PRO A 197 8.50 -17.80 2.48
CA PRO A 197 9.69 -18.56 2.16
C PRO A 197 9.34 -19.71 1.21
N PHE A 198 10.06 -19.84 0.10
CA PHE A 198 9.81 -20.89 -0.88
C PHE A 198 11.08 -21.70 -1.19
N SER A 199 10.88 -22.99 -1.47
CA SER A 199 11.87 -23.84 -2.10
C SER A 199 11.19 -24.73 -3.14
N THR A 200 11.03 -26.03 -2.89
CA THR A 200 10.32 -26.96 -3.78
C THR A 200 8.81 -26.73 -3.74
N GLN A 201 8.34 -26.27 -2.58
CA GLN A 201 6.96 -25.91 -2.30
C GLN A 201 6.96 -24.73 -1.33
N VAL A 202 5.77 -24.16 -1.11
CA VAL A 202 5.49 -23.22 -0.03
C VAL A 202 4.56 -23.90 0.96
N THR A 203 4.99 -23.96 2.22
CA THR A 203 4.13 -24.44 3.31
C THR A 203 3.36 -23.26 3.89
N ALA A 204 2.05 -23.26 3.73
CA ALA A 204 1.18 -22.22 4.28
C ALA A 204 1.09 -22.31 5.82
N GLY A 205 1.47 -23.44 6.40
CA GLY A 205 1.27 -23.73 7.82
C GLY A 205 -0.18 -24.08 8.14
N SER A 206 -0.39 -24.71 9.30
CA SER A 206 -1.71 -25.20 9.70
C SER A 206 -2.74 -24.09 9.86
N LYS A 207 -2.34 -22.94 10.41
CA LYS A 207 -3.18 -21.77 10.69
C LYS A 207 -3.85 -21.24 9.43
N ILE A 208 -3.06 -20.83 8.44
CA ILE A 208 -3.55 -20.33 7.15
C ILE A 208 -4.33 -21.44 6.42
N LEU A 209 -3.75 -22.64 6.30
CA LEU A 209 -4.32 -23.69 5.47
C LEU A 209 -5.66 -24.22 5.99
N SER A 210 -5.92 -24.13 7.30
CA SER A 210 -7.19 -24.56 7.91
C SER A 210 -8.41 -23.79 7.43
N HIS A 211 -8.22 -22.58 6.88
CA HIS A 211 -9.28 -21.73 6.34
C HIS A 211 -9.55 -21.95 4.85
N TYR A 212 -8.81 -22.87 4.19
CA TYR A 212 -9.03 -23.24 2.80
C TYR A 212 -9.71 -24.61 2.68
N ASN A 213 -10.45 -24.81 1.59
CA ASN A 213 -11.04 -26.12 1.24
C ASN A 213 -9.97 -27.08 0.68
N VAL A 214 -9.22 -27.72 1.57
CA VAL A 214 -8.08 -28.58 1.25
C VAL A 214 -8.42 -30.05 1.49
N SER A 215 -7.90 -30.92 0.64
CA SER A 215 -8.04 -32.37 0.77
C SER A 215 -7.45 -32.90 2.11
N LYS A 216 -8.00 -34.02 2.59
CA LYS A 216 -7.83 -34.53 3.98
C LYS A 216 -7.24 -35.94 4.05
N GLU A 217 -6.49 -36.35 3.03
CA GLU A 217 -5.86 -37.69 2.99
C GLU A 217 -4.81 -37.86 4.09
N HIS A 218 -4.18 -36.76 4.54
CA HIS A 218 -3.29 -36.70 5.70
C HIS A 218 -3.17 -35.28 6.26
N LEU A 219 -2.50 -35.16 7.42
CA LEU A 219 -2.26 -33.89 8.11
C LEU A 219 -0.78 -33.46 8.13
N ALA A 220 0.14 -34.26 7.59
CA ALA A 220 1.58 -34.01 7.68
C ALA A 220 2.11 -32.82 6.86
N SER A 221 1.55 -32.55 5.67
CA SER A 221 2.00 -31.45 4.79
C SER A 221 1.03 -30.29 4.85
N HIS A 222 1.52 -29.06 4.92
CA HIS A 222 0.72 -27.83 4.79
C HIS A 222 0.94 -27.09 3.47
N CYS A 223 1.29 -27.83 2.41
CA CYS A 223 1.42 -27.32 1.04
C CYS A 223 0.24 -27.78 0.18
N VAL A 224 0.02 -27.08 -0.93
CA VAL A 224 -1.01 -27.41 -1.91
C VAL A 224 -0.40 -27.49 -3.30
N ASP A 225 -1.00 -28.35 -4.11
CA ASP A 225 -0.60 -28.59 -5.49
C ASP A 225 -1.42 -27.71 -6.42
N PHE A 226 -0.73 -26.88 -7.20
CA PHE A 226 -1.33 -26.00 -8.20
C PHE A 226 -1.27 -26.62 -9.58
N SER A 227 -2.32 -26.39 -10.37
CA SER A 227 -2.37 -26.69 -11.79
C SER A 227 -1.96 -25.47 -12.62
N SER A 228 -1.66 -25.67 -13.91
CA SER A 228 -1.24 -24.57 -14.80
C SER A 228 -2.27 -23.44 -14.90
N THR A 229 -3.57 -23.74 -14.80
CA THR A 229 -4.64 -22.73 -14.82
C THR A 229 -4.68 -21.88 -13.55
N ASP A 230 -4.04 -22.31 -12.47
CA ASP A 230 -4.08 -21.59 -11.19
C ASP A 230 -3.18 -20.36 -11.20
N PHE A 231 -2.25 -20.32 -12.16
CA PHE A 231 -1.32 -19.22 -12.38
C PHE A 231 -1.88 -18.13 -13.29
N SER A 232 -3.07 -18.31 -13.89
CA SER A 232 -3.71 -17.25 -14.69
C SER A 232 -4.44 -16.21 -13.82
N THR A 233 -4.42 -16.37 -12.50
CA THR A 233 -5.03 -15.44 -11.53
C THR A 233 -4.15 -15.37 -10.29
N THR A 234 -4.16 -14.24 -9.60
CA THR A 234 -3.53 -14.05 -8.29
C THR A 234 -4.32 -14.75 -7.19
N ALA A 235 -5.65 -14.82 -7.32
CA ALA A 235 -6.56 -15.33 -6.31
C ALA A 235 -6.37 -16.81 -5.96
N ILE A 236 -6.57 -17.15 -4.69
CA ILE A 236 -6.84 -18.51 -4.20
C ILE A 236 -8.18 -18.42 -3.45
N PRO A 237 -9.31 -18.67 -4.11
CA PRO A 237 -10.60 -18.61 -3.42
C PRO A 237 -10.71 -19.70 -2.34
N VAL A 238 -11.19 -19.36 -1.15
CA VAL A 238 -11.40 -20.33 -0.05
C VAL A 238 -12.37 -21.47 -0.41
N THR A 239 -13.26 -21.23 -1.38
CA THR A 239 -14.23 -22.21 -1.89
C THR A 239 -13.62 -23.21 -2.86
N LYS A 240 -12.46 -22.90 -3.44
CA LYS A 240 -11.80 -23.76 -4.41
C LYS A 240 -11.27 -25.01 -3.71
N SER A 241 -11.59 -26.19 -4.27
CA SER A 241 -11.00 -27.44 -3.82
C SER A 241 -9.50 -27.46 -4.15
N LEU A 242 -8.66 -27.50 -3.12
CA LEU A 242 -7.21 -27.57 -3.24
C LEU A 242 -6.72 -28.99 -2.88
N GLN A 243 -5.88 -29.56 -3.74
CA GLN A 243 -5.21 -30.82 -3.43
C GLN A 243 -4.04 -30.55 -2.48
N ARG A 244 -4.05 -31.19 -1.32
CA ARG A 244 -2.90 -31.19 -0.40
C ARG A 244 -1.74 -31.93 -1.06
N THR A 245 -0.55 -31.32 -1.03
CA THR A 245 0.66 -31.99 -1.50
C THR A 245 0.92 -33.21 -0.63
N ALA A 246 1.09 -34.38 -1.25
CA ALA A 246 1.41 -35.61 -0.55
C ALA A 246 2.68 -35.45 0.32
N HIS A 247 2.75 -36.15 1.46
CA HIS A 247 3.92 -36.14 2.33
C HIS A 247 4.92 -37.21 1.90
N PHE A 248 5.75 -36.91 0.89
CA PHE A 248 6.70 -37.85 0.30
C PHE A 248 8.08 -37.22 0.08
N ASP A 249 9.10 -38.06 -0.03
CA ASP A 249 10.50 -37.69 -0.27
C ASP A 249 11.00 -38.39 -1.54
N PRO A 250 11.20 -37.66 -2.66
CA PRO A 250 11.75 -38.20 -3.90
C PRO A 250 13.28 -38.11 -3.97
N PHE A 251 13.95 -37.51 -2.97
CA PHE A 251 15.35 -37.11 -3.04
C PHE A 251 16.29 -38.08 -2.33
N THR A 252 15.83 -38.68 -1.24
CA THR A 252 16.68 -39.51 -0.39
C THR A 252 16.34 -40.99 -0.48
N TYR A 253 17.24 -41.83 0.05
CA TYR A 253 17.01 -43.25 0.28
C TYR A 253 16.82 -43.47 1.78
N SER A 254 15.64 -43.11 2.30
CA SER A 254 15.34 -43.09 3.74
C SER A 254 14.07 -43.85 4.09
N ALA A 255 14.05 -44.42 5.28
CA ALA A 255 12.90 -45.13 5.82
C ALA A 255 12.85 -45.02 7.35
N LEU A 256 11.64 -44.89 7.89
CA LEU A 256 11.28 -44.84 9.30
C LEU A 256 12.03 -43.76 10.11
N PRO A 257 11.90 -42.45 9.79
CA PRO A 257 10.99 -41.82 8.82
C PRO A 257 11.69 -41.28 7.56
N ILE A 258 10.93 -40.61 6.68
CA ILE A 258 11.49 -39.85 5.56
C ILE A 258 12.32 -38.65 6.06
N SER A 259 13.31 -38.23 5.26
CA SER A 259 14.31 -37.22 5.67
C SER A 259 14.14 -35.86 5.00
N ALA A 260 13.63 -35.81 3.77
CA ALA A 260 13.49 -34.58 2.98
C ALA A 260 12.13 -34.55 2.24
N PRO A 261 11.01 -34.33 2.96
CA PRO A 261 9.71 -34.22 2.32
C PRO A 261 9.66 -33.05 1.33
N VAL A 262 8.96 -33.22 0.21
CA VAL A 262 8.74 -32.16 -0.81
C VAL A 262 8.08 -30.93 -0.20
N CYS A 263 7.09 -31.13 0.67
CA CYS A 263 6.51 -30.08 1.48
C CYS A 263 7.29 -29.97 2.80
N PRO A 264 8.02 -28.87 3.04
CA PRO A 264 8.68 -28.65 4.31
C PRO A 264 7.71 -28.66 5.49
N THR A 265 8.13 -29.25 6.60
CA THR A 265 7.32 -29.30 7.84
C THR A 265 7.90 -28.42 8.96
N ASP A 266 9.06 -27.80 8.73
CA ASP A 266 9.68 -26.89 9.69
C ASP A 266 8.88 -25.60 9.84
N ALA A 267 8.67 -25.14 11.07
CA ALA A 267 8.03 -23.85 11.34
C ALA A 267 8.78 -22.66 10.71
N SER A 268 10.10 -22.77 10.49
CA SER A 268 10.88 -21.74 9.77
C SER A 268 10.45 -21.59 8.31
N ARG A 269 9.81 -22.61 7.72
CA ARG A 269 9.35 -22.63 6.32
C ARG A 269 7.90 -22.21 6.15
N GLU A 270 7.14 -22.06 7.23
CA GLU A 270 5.74 -21.61 7.16
C GLU A 270 5.62 -20.15 6.73
N ILE A 271 4.55 -19.80 6.03
CA ILE A 271 4.21 -18.40 5.76
C ILE A 271 4.02 -17.67 7.09
N LEU A 272 4.59 -16.48 7.20
CA LEU A 272 4.22 -15.52 8.25
C LEU A 272 3.34 -14.46 7.59
N ALA A 273 2.04 -14.49 7.90
CA ALA A 273 1.05 -13.61 7.27
C ALA A 273 0.99 -12.25 8.00
N PHE A 274 0.84 -11.17 7.21
CA PHE A 274 0.42 -9.83 7.62
C PHE A 274 0.90 -9.39 9.01
N SER A 275 2.16 -8.96 9.09
CA SER A 275 2.75 -8.44 10.33
C SER A 275 3.37 -7.07 10.13
N GLN A 276 3.34 -6.28 11.20
CA GLN A 276 4.09 -5.02 11.38
C GLN A 276 5.17 -5.15 12.47
N ASP A 277 5.29 -6.31 13.11
CA ASP A 277 6.32 -6.53 14.11
C ASP A 277 7.67 -6.79 13.41
N ALA A 278 8.46 -5.73 13.29
CA ALA A 278 9.79 -5.78 12.69
C ALA A 278 10.71 -6.80 13.37
N VAL A 279 10.58 -7.02 14.69
CA VAL A 279 11.39 -8.01 15.42
C VAL A 279 10.97 -9.43 15.03
N ALA A 280 9.67 -9.72 15.00
CA ALA A 280 9.15 -11.02 14.58
C ALA A 280 9.51 -11.34 13.12
N LEU A 281 9.35 -10.37 12.22
CA LEU A 281 9.70 -10.51 10.80
C LEU A 281 11.19 -10.81 10.61
N LYS A 282 12.08 -10.07 11.28
CA LYS A 282 13.53 -10.32 11.21
C LYS A 282 13.92 -11.66 11.83
N LYS A 283 13.30 -12.03 12.96
CA LYS A 283 13.52 -13.35 13.59
C LYS A 283 13.10 -14.49 12.67
N LYS A 284 11.99 -14.33 11.95
CA LYS A 284 11.54 -15.28 10.92
C LYS A 284 12.60 -15.43 9.82
N ILE A 285 13.10 -14.32 9.28
CA ILE A 285 14.17 -14.33 8.25
C ILE A 285 15.44 -15.01 8.78
N ASP A 286 15.85 -14.72 10.01
CA ASP A 286 17.05 -15.31 10.60
C ASP A 286 16.92 -16.83 10.79
N SER A 287 15.70 -17.37 10.92
CA SER A 287 15.44 -18.80 11.07
C SER A 287 15.63 -19.64 9.80
N PHE A 288 15.79 -19.02 8.63
CA PHE A 288 15.85 -19.76 7.38
C PHE A 288 17.12 -20.61 7.23
N SER A 289 16.96 -21.79 6.65
CA SER A 289 18.03 -22.67 6.18
C SER A 289 17.85 -22.92 4.70
N ALA A 290 18.93 -23.20 3.97
CA ALA A 290 18.90 -23.46 2.54
C ALA A 290 18.82 -24.97 2.28
N TYR A 291 17.74 -25.44 1.66
CA TYR A 291 17.58 -26.82 1.20
C TYR A 291 16.39 -26.96 0.24
N GLY A 292 16.36 -28.08 -0.49
CA GLY A 292 15.32 -28.40 -1.45
C GLY A 292 15.57 -27.80 -2.83
N ASN A 293 14.74 -28.20 -3.78
CA ASN A 293 14.66 -27.62 -5.11
C ASN A 293 14.08 -26.20 -5.08
N THR A 294 14.02 -25.53 -6.22
CA THR A 294 13.58 -24.15 -6.40
C THR A 294 12.36 -24.06 -7.33
N SER A 295 11.26 -23.51 -6.82
CA SER A 295 9.99 -23.28 -7.50
C SER A 295 9.48 -21.86 -7.24
N ILE A 296 10.01 -20.89 -7.98
CA ILE A 296 9.70 -19.46 -7.81
C ILE A 296 8.22 -19.17 -8.15
N ASP A 297 7.65 -19.96 -9.06
CA ASP A 297 6.25 -19.89 -9.49
C ASP A 297 5.29 -20.17 -8.33
N ILE A 298 5.57 -21.21 -7.53
CA ILE A 298 4.79 -21.53 -6.34
C ILE A 298 4.96 -20.44 -5.27
N GLY A 299 6.19 -19.95 -5.09
CA GLY A 299 6.49 -18.79 -4.23
C GLY A 299 5.64 -17.57 -4.61
N MET A 300 5.63 -17.24 -5.89
CA MET A 300 4.86 -16.13 -6.43
C MET A 300 3.37 -16.34 -6.38
N LYS A 301 2.88 -17.57 -6.55
CA LYS A 301 1.45 -17.86 -6.43
C LYS A 301 0.93 -17.54 -5.03
N TRP A 302 1.65 -17.97 -3.99
CA TRP A 302 1.30 -17.62 -2.61
C TRP A 302 1.53 -16.14 -2.29
N GLY A 303 2.64 -15.56 -2.76
CA GLY A 303 2.92 -14.15 -2.54
C GLY A 303 1.88 -13.21 -3.16
N ALA A 304 1.43 -13.53 -4.38
CA ALA A 304 0.35 -12.78 -5.03
C ALA A 304 -1.01 -13.04 -4.37
N ALA A 305 -1.28 -14.28 -3.93
CA ALA A 305 -2.53 -14.61 -3.24
C ALA A 305 -2.69 -13.85 -1.92
N LEU A 306 -1.59 -13.61 -1.19
CA LEU A 306 -1.61 -12.79 0.04
C LEU A 306 -1.75 -11.29 -0.23
N LEU A 307 -1.68 -10.83 -1.48
CA LEU A 307 -2.02 -9.45 -1.86
C LEU A 307 -3.40 -9.36 -2.53
N ASP A 308 -4.05 -10.50 -2.75
CA ASP A 308 -5.32 -10.60 -3.46
C ASP A 308 -6.50 -10.50 -2.48
N PRO A 309 -7.55 -9.71 -2.78
CA PRO A 309 -8.73 -9.58 -1.91
C PRO A 309 -9.41 -10.92 -1.57
N SER A 310 -9.22 -11.97 -2.38
CA SER A 310 -9.74 -13.32 -2.08
C SER A 310 -9.17 -13.92 -0.78
N ALA A 311 -8.05 -13.40 -0.26
CA ALA A 311 -7.49 -13.80 1.02
C ALA A 311 -8.16 -13.15 2.24
N GLN A 312 -8.98 -12.09 2.07
CA GLN A 312 -9.64 -11.38 3.18
C GLN A 312 -10.33 -12.31 4.19
N PRO A 313 -11.14 -13.32 3.79
CA PRO A 313 -11.80 -14.20 4.75
C PRO A 313 -10.80 -14.99 5.61
N VAL A 314 -9.62 -15.30 5.07
CA VAL A 314 -8.55 -15.98 5.79
C VAL A 314 -7.89 -15.02 6.78
N VAL A 315 -7.60 -13.78 6.36
CA VAL A 315 -7.00 -12.76 7.23
C VAL A 315 -7.92 -12.44 8.40
N SER A 316 -9.20 -12.17 8.16
CA SER A 316 -10.17 -11.92 9.23
C SER A 316 -10.27 -13.10 10.22
N ALA A 317 -10.12 -14.34 9.74
CA ALA A 317 -10.10 -15.51 10.61
C ALA A 317 -8.80 -15.63 11.43
N LEU A 318 -7.65 -15.23 10.86
CA LEU A 318 -6.38 -15.15 11.58
C LEU A 318 -6.38 -14.02 12.63
N VAL A 319 -7.00 -12.88 12.33
CA VAL A 319 -7.25 -11.81 13.30
C VAL A 319 -8.11 -12.32 14.45
N ALA A 320 -9.23 -13.00 14.14
CA ALA A 320 -10.14 -13.54 15.15
C ALA A 320 -9.49 -14.60 16.06
N SER A 321 -8.47 -15.31 15.57
CA SER A 321 -7.70 -16.29 16.35
C SER A 321 -6.48 -15.69 17.08
N GLY A 322 -6.19 -14.41 16.87
CA GLY A 322 -5.04 -13.70 17.47
C GLY A 322 -3.70 -14.01 16.80
N ASP A 323 -3.72 -14.57 15.59
CA ASP A 323 -2.52 -14.89 14.80
C ASP A 323 -2.03 -13.73 13.93
N VAL A 324 -2.91 -12.76 13.64
CA VAL A 324 -2.63 -11.53 12.89
C VAL A 324 -3.12 -10.34 13.70
N ASP A 325 -2.44 -9.20 13.57
CA ASP A 325 -2.79 -7.95 14.25
C ASP A 325 -4.20 -7.48 13.85
N PRO A 326 -5.08 -7.12 14.81
CA PRO A 326 -6.41 -6.58 14.50
C PRO A 326 -6.42 -5.38 13.56
N SER A 327 -5.34 -4.60 13.47
CA SER A 327 -5.24 -3.48 12.52
C SER A 327 -5.30 -3.89 11.05
N PHE A 328 -5.06 -5.18 10.75
CA PHE A 328 -5.11 -5.71 9.38
C PHE A 328 -6.41 -6.42 9.02
N ASP A 329 -7.46 -6.30 9.85
CA ASP A 329 -8.78 -6.79 9.45
C ASP A 329 -9.26 -6.08 8.18
N GLY A 330 -9.89 -6.84 7.27
CA GLY A 330 -10.29 -6.34 5.95
C GLY A 330 -9.18 -6.29 4.90
N ARG A 331 -7.92 -6.59 5.25
CA ARG A 331 -6.83 -6.78 4.27
C ARG A 331 -6.84 -8.20 3.69
N PRO A 332 -6.39 -8.42 2.44
CA PRO A 332 -5.88 -7.42 1.51
C PRO A 332 -6.97 -6.52 0.94
N LEU A 333 -6.71 -5.22 0.80
CA LEU A 333 -7.65 -4.25 0.20
C LEU A 333 -7.90 -4.52 -1.30
N ALA A 334 -8.92 -3.89 -1.88
CA ALA A 334 -9.23 -4.08 -3.30
C ALA A 334 -8.11 -3.57 -4.22
N PHE A 335 -7.88 -4.24 -5.37
CA PHE A 335 -6.92 -3.74 -6.38
C PHE A 335 -7.32 -2.39 -7.00
N THR A 336 -8.59 -2.04 -6.94
CA THR A 336 -9.14 -0.77 -7.45
C THR A 336 -9.13 0.35 -6.42
N ASP A 337 -8.68 0.07 -5.19
CA ASP A 337 -8.58 1.06 -4.15
C ASP A 337 -7.42 2.02 -4.46
N PRO A 338 -7.66 3.33 -4.62
CA PRO A 338 -6.60 4.30 -4.94
C PRO A 338 -5.66 4.56 -3.76
N ASP A 339 -6.05 4.21 -2.54
CA ASP A 339 -5.31 4.53 -1.31
C ASP A 339 -4.37 3.39 -0.86
N VAL A 340 -4.32 2.28 -1.61
CA VAL A 340 -3.46 1.11 -1.33
C VAL A 340 -2.35 0.91 -2.35
N LEU A 341 -1.12 0.72 -1.86
CA LEU A 341 -0.01 0.24 -2.66
C LEU A 341 0.29 -1.23 -2.34
N LYS A 342 0.18 -2.11 -3.34
CA LYS A 342 0.49 -3.53 -3.22
C LYS A 342 1.84 -3.86 -3.85
N VAL A 343 2.75 -4.46 -3.10
CA VAL A 343 4.12 -4.74 -3.54
C VAL A 343 4.48 -6.20 -3.30
N ALA A 344 4.83 -6.92 -4.36
CA ALA A 344 5.47 -8.23 -4.25
C ALA A 344 6.98 -8.07 -4.50
N VAL A 345 7.80 -8.46 -3.52
CA VAL A 345 9.27 -8.44 -3.65
C VAL A 345 9.77 -9.87 -3.69
N VAL A 346 10.44 -10.24 -4.78
CA VAL A 346 11.02 -11.58 -4.95
C VAL A 346 12.52 -11.49 -4.79
N MET A 347 13.07 -12.27 -3.86
CA MET A 347 14.52 -12.40 -3.67
C MET A 347 14.93 -13.84 -3.95
N THR A 348 15.64 -14.07 -5.05
CA THR A 348 16.05 -15.40 -5.55
C THR A 348 17.37 -15.31 -6.29
N ASP A 349 18.06 -16.45 -6.47
CA ASP A 349 19.20 -16.57 -7.37
C ASP A 349 18.82 -16.96 -8.82
N GLY A 350 17.51 -17.07 -9.11
CA GLY A 350 16.95 -16.97 -10.45
C GLY A 350 16.76 -18.28 -11.22
N ALA A 351 17.12 -19.43 -10.65
CA ALA A 351 16.95 -20.72 -11.32
C ALA A 351 15.69 -21.46 -10.83
N HIS A 352 14.83 -21.90 -11.75
CA HIS A 352 13.83 -22.93 -11.46
C HIS A 352 14.44 -24.32 -11.63
N THR A 353 13.99 -25.27 -10.83
CA THR A 353 14.41 -26.68 -10.91
C THR A 353 13.17 -27.59 -10.93
N THR A 354 13.38 -28.90 -11.01
CA THR A 354 12.30 -29.88 -11.08
C THR A 354 11.40 -29.84 -9.85
N GLN A 355 10.09 -29.69 -10.06
CA GLN A 355 9.07 -29.91 -9.04
C GLN A 355 8.53 -31.34 -9.14
N TYR A 356 8.42 -32.04 -8.01
CA TYR A 356 7.85 -33.38 -7.94
C TYR A 356 6.44 -33.31 -7.38
N MET A 357 5.50 -34.02 -8.02
CA MET A 357 4.12 -34.17 -7.56
C MET A 357 3.78 -35.65 -7.52
N MET A 358 2.93 -36.03 -6.57
CA MET A 358 2.48 -37.42 -6.49
C MET A 358 1.50 -37.73 -7.62
N ASN A 359 1.56 -38.95 -8.14
CA ASN A 359 0.59 -39.42 -9.13
C ASN A 359 -0.79 -39.59 -8.48
N LYS A 360 -1.87 -39.25 -9.20
CA LYS A 360 -3.25 -39.20 -8.67
C LYS A 360 -3.69 -40.45 -7.89
N GLY A 361 -3.29 -41.64 -8.33
CA GLY A 361 -3.64 -42.91 -7.68
C GLY A 361 -2.96 -43.16 -6.31
N TYR A 362 -2.00 -42.31 -5.92
CA TYR A 362 -1.15 -42.52 -4.74
C TYR A 362 -1.32 -41.43 -3.67
N TYR A 363 -2.29 -40.52 -3.80
CA TYR A 363 -2.60 -39.54 -2.76
C TYR A 363 -3.34 -40.14 -1.58
N GLY A 364 -4.10 -41.22 -1.78
CA GLY A 364 -5.00 -41.79 -0.78
C GLY A 364 -5.40 -43.21 -1.13
N GLY A 365 -6.16 -43.86 -0.25
CA GLY A 365 -6.54 -45.26 -0.40
C GLY A 365 -5.50 -46.22 0.20
N GLN A 366 -5.84 -47.50 0.18
CA GLN A 366 -5.00 -48.57 0.73
C GLN A 366 -3.88 -48.92 -0.26
N SER A 367 -2.65 -48.99 0.25
CA SER A 367 -1.51 -49.48 -0.52
C SER A 367 -1.49 -51.01 -0.56
N ASP A 368 -0.64 -51.58 -1.39
CA ASP A 368 -0.31 -53.01 -1.37
C ASP A 368 0.67 -53.37 -0.22
N VAL A 369 1.08 -52.41 0.61
CA VAL A 369 2.06 -52.60 1.67
C VAL A 369 1.39 -52.78 3.02
N TRP A 370 1.81 -53.82 3.72
CA TRP A 370 1.45 -54.15 5.09
C TRP A 370 2.63 -53.88 6.01
N PHE A 371 2.33 -53.39 7.22
CA PHE A 371 3.35 -53.01 8.20
C PHE A 371 3.01 -53.56 9.58
N ASP A 372 4.02 -54.11 10.25
CA ASP A 372 3.94 -54.51 11.65
C ASP A 372 4.77 -53.55 12.50
N SER A 373 4.08 -52.74 13.32
CA SER A 373 4.72 -51.68 14.10
C SER A 373 5.70 -52.20 15.17
N ALA A 374 5.51 -53.42 15.66
CA ALA A 374 6.36 -54.01 16.70
C ALA A 374 7.75 -54.41 16.15
N SER A 375 7.76 -55.10 15.02
CA SER A 375 8.99 -55.54 14.34
C SER A 375 9.56 -54.51 13.36
N LYS A 376 8.80 -53.45 13.07
CA LYS A 376 9.14 -52.43 12.08
C LYS A 376 9.44 -53.03 10.70
N ARG A 377 8.67 -54.05 10.30
CA ARG A 377 8.87 -54.75 9.02
C ARG A 377 7.67 -54.58 8.09
N PHE A 378 7.99 -54.57 6.81
CA PHE A 378 7.04 -54.41 5.72
C PHE A 378 6.78 -55.76 5.05
N SER A 379 5.61 -55.89 4.44
CA SER A 379 5.22 -57.00 3.59
C SER A 379 4.42 -56.48 2.41
N ILE A 380 4.74 -56.91 1.19
CA ILE A 380 4.14 -56.36 -0.03
C ILE A 380 3.20 -57.41 -0.64
N TRP A 381 1.93 -57.08 -0.79
CA TRP A 381 0.94 -57.96 -1.39
C TRP A 381 1.12 -58.03 -2.91
N SER A 382 1.25 -59.25 -3.44
CA SER A 382 1.27 -59.48 -4.89
C SER A 382 -0.03 -60.12 -5.36
N ALA A 383 -0.81 -59.36 -6.13
CA ALA A 383 -2.07 -59.87 -6.71
C ALA A 383 -1.85 -61.07 -7.64
N SER A 384 -0.72 -61.11 -8.37
CA SER A 384 -0.42 -62.19 -9.32
C SER A 384 -0.07 -63.51 -8.63
N LYS A 385 0.66 -63.45 -7.52
CA LYS A 385 1.05 -64.64 -6.74
C LYS A 385 0.06 -64.99 -5.63
N LYS A 386 -0.84 -64.07 -5.26
CA LYS A 386 -1.73 -64.17 -4.09
C LYS A 386 -0.96 -64.44 -2.80
N MET A 387 0.22 -63.85 -2.68
CA MET A 387 1.15 -64.02 -1.56
C MET A 387 1.78 -62.68 -1.20
N TYR A 388 2.36 -62.62 -0.01
CA TYR A 388 3.12 -61.48 0.48
C TYR A 388 4.61 -61.69 0.24
N TRP A 389 5.25 -60.71 -0.38
CA TRP A 389 6.71 -60.61 -0.38
C TRP A 389 7.16 -60.06 0.97
N VAL A 390 8.02 -60.79 1.65
CA VAL A 390 8.59 -60.41 2.95
C VAL A 390 10.10 -60.18 2.79
N PRO A 391 10.54 -58.93 2.65
CA PRO A 391 11.95 -58.59 2.60
C PRO A 391 12.69 -59.02 3.86
N ASP A 392 13.90 -59.60 3.75
CA ASP A 392 14.69 -60.12 4.88
C ASP A 392 15.05 -59.04 5.91
N ARG A 393 15.27 -57.84 5.41
CA ARG A 393 15.44 -56.58 6.15
C ARG A 393 14.57 -55.53 5.49
N LEU A 394 14.43 -54.36 6.11
CA LEU A 394 13.66 -53.23 5.56
C LEU A 394 13.94 -53.06 4.05
N TYR A 395 12.92 -53.35 3.23
CA TYR A 395 12.94 -53.28 1.76
C TYR A 395 14.19 -53.88 1.06
N SER A 396 14.72 -54.98 1.59
CA SER A 396 15.73 -55.76 0.88
C SER A 396 15.16 -56.37 -0.42
N LEU A 397 15.99 -56.38 -1.47
CA LEU A 397 15.74 -57.15 -2.69
C LEU A 397 15.76 -58.67 -2.42
N HIS A 398 16.33 -59.09 -1.28
CA HIS A 398 16.25 -60.46 -0.80
C HIS A 398 15.10 -60.59 0.18
N GLY A 399 14.35 -61.68 0.04
CA GLY A 399 13.17 -61.93 0.83
C GLY A 399 12.57 -63.27 0.47
N SER A 400 11.43 -63.56 1.10
CA SER A 400 10.70 -64.79 0.88
C SER A 400 9.23 -64.51 0.63
N TRP A 401 8.59 -65.39 -0.15
CA TRP A 401 7.15 -65.37 -0.32
C TRP A 401 6.48 -66.05 0.87
N SER A 402 5.48 -65.40 1.45
CA SER A 402 4.70 -65.90 2.57
C SER A 402 3.20 -65.82 2.27
N SER A 403 2.43 -66.76 2.79
CA SER A 403 0.96 -66.74 2.69
C SER A 403 0.34 -65.71 3.65
N LYS A 404 1.10 -65.19 4.61
CA LYS A 404 0.69 -64.17 5.59
C LYS A 404 1.69 -63.02 5.64
N PRO A 405 1.24 -61.79 5.91
CA PRO A 405 2.15 -60.67 6.16
C PRO A 405 3.02 -60.95 7.40
N TYR A 406 4.23 -60.39 7.40
CA TYR A 406 5.17 -60.54 8.50
C TYR A 406 4.71 -59.78 9.74
N GLY A 407 4.92 -60.38 10.92
CA GLY A 407 4.62 -59.76 12.19
C GLY A 407 3.50 -60.44 12.97
N LYS A 408 3.20 -59.92 14.16
CA LYS A 408 2.13 -60.46 15.01
C LYS A 408 0.79 -59.84 14.68
N ASN A 409 0.75 -58.53 14.45
CA ASN A 409 -0.44 -57.76 14.12
C ASN A 409 -0.14 -56.78 12.97
N PRO A 410 0.18 -57.29 11.76
CA PRO A 410 0.38 -56.43 10.61
C PRO A 410 -0.95 -55.82 10.16
N TYR A 411 -0.91 -54.55 9.73
CA TYR A 411 -2.04 -53.85 9.15
C TYR A 411 -1.68 -53.33 7.75
N GLN A 412 -2.68 -53.20 6.89
CA GLN A 412 -2.50 -52.59 5.57
C GLN A 412 -2.35 -51.08 5.74
N MET A 413 -1.27 -50.52 5.19
CA MET A 413 -1.05 -49.08 5.23
C MET A 413 -1.82 -48.40 4.11
N SER A 414 -2.35 -47.22 4.40
CA SER A 414 -2.75 -46.29 3.36
C SER A 414 -1.52 -45.72 2.63
N TYR A 415 -1.71 -45.23 1.40
CA TYR A 415 -0.62 -44.55 0.68
C TYR A 415 -0.03 -43.36 1.46
N PRO A 416 -0.82 -42.46 2.07
CA PRO A 416 -0.27 -41.41 2.93
C PRO A 416 0.62 -41.93 4.08
N GLU A 417 0.22 -43.01 4.73
CA GLU A 417 1.03 -43.62 5.79
C GLU A 417 2.32 -44.22 5.24
N LEU A 418 2.26 -44.90 4.09
CA LEU A 418 3.43 -45.46 3.41
C LEU A 418 4.45 -44.36 3.09
N TRP A 419 4.00 -43.28 2.43
CA TRP A 419 4.88 -42.18 2.02
C TRP A 419 5.47 -41.40 3.19
N SER A 420 4.76 -41.34 4.32
CA SER A 420 5.32 -40.75 5.54
C SER A 420 6.46 -41.56 6.16
N LYS A 421 6.52 -42.86 5.85
CA LYS A 421 7.50 -43.79 6.42
C LYS A 421 8.67 -44.04 5.50
N VAL A 422 8.51 -43.95 4.19
CA VAL A 422 9.49 -44.46 3.23
C VAL A 422 9.60 -43.52 2.04
N SER A 423 10.82 -43.18 1.65
CA SER A 423 11.06 -42.32 0.49
C SER A 423 10.70 -43.04 -0.82
N VAL A 424 10.33 -42.28 -1.84
CA VAL A 424 9.89 -42.84 -3.12
C VAL A 424 10.99 -43.69 -3.76
N PRO A 425 12.28 -43.25 -3.86
CA PRO A 425 13.33 -44.09 -4.42
C PRO A 425 13.63 -45.36 -3.60
N TYR A 426 13.24 -45.39 -2.32
CA TYR A 426 13.39 -46.55 -1.46
C TYR A 426 12.29 -47.59 -1.68
N HIS A 427 11.13 -47.15 -2.16
CA HIS A 427 9.98 -48.01 -2.45
C HIS A 427 9.83 -48.40 -3.93
N ALA A 428 10.23 -47.51 -4.85
CA ALA A 428 9.99 -47.60 -6.30
C ALA A 428 10.98 -48.49 -7.06
#